data_AF-A0A6A3AK77-F1
#
_entry.id   AF-A0A6A3AK77-F1
#
_cell.length_a   1.000
_cell.length_b   1.000
_cell.length_c   1.000
_cell.angle_alpha   90.00
_cell.angle_beta   90.00
_cell.angle_gamma   90.00
#
_symmetry.space_group_name_H-M   'P 1'
#
loop_
_entity.id
_entity.type
_entity.pdbx_description
1 polymer ?
#
loop_
_entity_poly.entity_id
_entity_poly.type
_entity_poly.pdbx_seq_one_letter_code
_entity_poly.pdbx_strand_id
1 'polypeptide(L)'
;MVKWMREIFIFFFLAIFSKAIGSYPFWRTRRATDRLNERLTWQLAVEANKVRGWRTVPAHCLHHIETYMTGGQYEQDVNYVVEQIQNYVAEVTVDEDAMDAWILDAWAMKAECPEIPALLGLFQKLVDSGFKVFLITGRDEETLATATIDNLHSQGFMGYKRVIFRTEAFKGECSGNRTFKLPSPMYCVP
;
A
#
# COMPACT_ATOMS: atom_id res chain seq x y z
N MET A 1 -48.47 6.40 -49.53
CA MET A 1 -47.16 6.49 -50.23
C MET A 1 -46.23 7.59 -49.68
N VAL A 2 -46.72 8.61 -48.95
CA VAL A 2 -45.89 9.73 -48.43
C VAL A 2 -45.27 9.47 -47.03
N LYS A 3 -45.88 8.58 -46.22
CA LYS A 3 -45.40 8.24 -44.87
C LYS A 3 -44.08 7.44 -44.91
N TRP A 4 -44.00 6.49 -45.85
CA TRP A 4 -42.82 5.63 -46.05
C TRP A 4 -41.59 6.42 -46.53
N MET A 5 -41.77 7.42 -47.40
CA MET A 5 -40.66 8.29 -47.83
C MET A 5 -40.11 9.14 -46.69
N ARG A 6 -40.97 9.66 -45.80
CA ARG A 6 -40.52 10.47 -44.65
C ARG A 6 -39.69 9.64 -43.66
N GLU A 7 -40.08 8.40 -43.41
CA GLU A 7 -39.35 7.50 -42.50
C GLU A 7 -37.98 7.12 -43.10
N ILE A 8 -37.91 6.82 -44.40
CA ILE A 8 -36.64 6.55 -45.09
C ILE A 8 -35.70 7.76 -45.05
N PHE A 9 -36.21 8.98 -45.27
CA PHE A 9 -35.39 10.19 -45.18
C PHE A 9 -34.85 10.44 -43.77
N ILE A 10 -35.62 10.14 -42.72
CA ILE A 10 -35.18 10.26 -41.32
C ILE A 10 -34.06 9.25 -41.01
N PHE A 11 -34.18 8.00 -41.48
CA PHE A 11 -33.13 7.00 -41.30
C PHE A 11 -31.85 7.37 -42.05
N PHE A 12 -31.96 7.92 -43.28
CA PHE A 12 -30.80 8.42 -44.01
C PHE A 12 -30.15 9.63 -43.32
N PHE A 13 -30.94 10.57 -42.81
CA PHE A 13 -30.41 11.72 -42.05
C PHE A 13 -29.68 11.27 -40.77
N LEU A 14 -30.27 10.35 -40.00
CA LEU A 14 -29.64 9.83 -38.77
C LEU A 14 -28.34 9.06 -39.07
N ALA A 15 -28.27 8.32 -40.17
CA ALA A 15 -27.06 7.60 -40.57
C ALA A 15 -25.92 8.53 -41.03
N ILE A 16 -26.25 9.66 -41.68
CA ILE A 16 -25.26 10.66 -42.12
C ILE A 16 -24.70 11.44 -40.93
N PHE A 17 -25.54 11.80 -39.94
CA PHE A 17 -25.09 12.50 -38.73
C PHE A 17 -24.36 11.60 -37.71
N SER A 18 -24.50 10.27 -37.81
CA SER A 18 -23.78 9.30 -36.95
C SER A 18 -22.26 9.24 -37.22
N LYS A 19 -21.77 9.66 -38.39
CA LYS A 19 -20.34 9.61 -38.72
C LYS A 19 -19.53 10.86 -38.34
N ALA A 20 -20.15 11.81 -37.64
CA ALA A 20 -19.49 13.04 -37.20
C ALA A 20 -19.08 13.04 -35.71
N ILE A 21 -19.12 11.89 -35.02
CA ILE A 21 -18.45 11.74 -33.72
C ILE A 21 -17.03 11.30 -34.02
N GLY A 22 -16.13 12.26 -33.90
CA GLY A 22 -14.77 12.24 -34.41
C GLY A 22 -14.00 10.95 -34.17
N SER A 23 -13.18 10.61 -35.17
CA SER A 23 -12.00 9.78 -34.98
C SER A 23 -11.09 10.44 -33.94
N TYR A 24 -11.32 10.14 -32.66
CA TYR A 24 -10.30 10.36 -31.65
C TYR A 24 -9.07 9.57 -32.10
N PRO A 25 -7.89 10.20 -32.23
CA PRO A 25 -6.74 9.53 -32.80
C PRO A 25 -6.33 8.38 -31.88
N PHE A 26 -6.49 7.15 -32.37
CA PHE A 26 -6.13 5.89 -31.71
C PHE A 26 -4.70 5.91 -31.13
N TRP A 27 -3.79 6.64 -31.77
CA TRP A 27 -2.41 6.83 -31.35
C TRP A 27 -2.25 7.55 -29.99
N ARG A 28 -3.19 8.44 -29.62
CA ARG A 28 -3.15 9.18 -28.34
C ARG A 28 -3.51 8.27 -27.17
N THR A 29 -4.50 7.41 -27.36
CA THR A 29 -4.92 6.44 -26.34
C THR A 29 -3.81 5.43 -26.07
N ARG A 30 -3.18 4.88 -27.12
CA ARG A 30 -2.07 3.91 -27.00
C ARG A 30 -0.87 4.47 -26.24
N ARG A 31 -0.45 5.70 -26.55
CA ARG A 31 0.69 6.35 -25.86
C ARG A 31 0.38 6.69 -24.40
N ALA A 32 -0.88 6.97 -24.05
CA ALA A 32 -1.30 7.18 -22.66
C ALA A 32 -1.41 5.86 -21.88
N THR A 33 -1.91 4.79 -22.51
CA THR A 33 -1.96 3.45 -21.91
C THR A 33 -0.57 2.85 -21.72
N ASP A 34 0.33 2.98 -22.70
CA ASP A 34 1.72 2.52 -22.57
C ASP A 34 2.43 3.21 -21.40
N ARG A 35 2.24 4.53 -21.21
CA ARG A 35 2.83 5.28 -20.08
C ARG A 35 2.20 4.93 -18.73
N LEU A 36 0.90 4.64 -18.67
CA LEU A 36 0.25 4.16 -17.44
C LEU A 36 0.77 2.75 -17.08
N ASN A 37 0.94 1.89 -18.08
CA ASN A 37 1.46 0.54 -17.90
C ASN A 37 2.91 0.54 -17.40
N GLU A 38 3.77 1.44 -17.90
CA GLU A 38 5.15 1.57 -17.43
C GLU A 38 5.22 1.93 -15.93
N ARG A 39 4.35 2.83 -15.45
CA ARG A 39 4.34 3.30 -14.04
C ARG A 39 3.85 2.22 -13.08
N LEU A 40 2.77 1.52 -13.45
CA LEU A 40 2.26 0.36 -12.72
C LEU A 40 3.29 -0.77 -12.69
N THR A 41 3.99 -0.99 -13.81
CA THR A 41 5.06 -1.99 -13.89
C THR A 41 6.21 -1.65 -12.96
N TRP A 42 6.61 -0.38 -12.88
CA TRP A 42 7.65 0.06 -11.95
C TRP A 42 7.24 -0.19 -10.49
N GLN A 43 6.04 0.24 -10.09
CA GLN A 43 5.54 0.02 -8.73
C GLN A 43 5.49 -1.47 -8.40
N LEU A 44 4.93 -2.30 -9.28
CA LEU A 44 4.88 -3.75 -9.10
C LEU A 44 6.29 -4.34 -8.94
N ALA A 45 7.25 -3.90 -9.75
CA ALA A 45 8.62 -4.38 -9.67
C ALA A 45 9.34 -3.94 -8.38
N VAL A 46 9.01 -2.77 -7.84
CA VAL A 46 9.47 -2.30 -6.52
C VAL A 46 8.89 -3.19 -5.41
N GLU A 47 7.57 -3.39 -5.37
CA GLU A 47 6.91 -4.18 -4.33
C GLU A 47 7.30 -5.67 -4.37
N ALA A 48 7.53 -6.21 -5.57
CA ALA A 48 8.04 -7.57 -5.78
C ALA A 48 9.56 -7.72 -5.52
N ASN A 49 10.22 -6.67 -5.01
CA ASN A 49 11.65 -6.64 -4.73
C ASN A 49 12.53 -7.00 -5.95
N LYS A 50 12.06 -6.65 -7.16
CA LYS A 50 12.77 -6.79 -8.44
C LYS A 50 13.57 -5.54 -8.79
N VAL A 51 13.10 -4.36 -8.35
CA VAL A 51 13.84 -3.09 -8.43
C VAL A 51 14.34 -2.73 -7.03
N ARG A 52 15.66 -2.70 -6.83
CA ARG A 52 16.31 -2.53 -5.52
C ARG A 52 17.24 -1.32 -5.51
N GLY A 53 17.52 -0.79 -4.32
CA GLY A 53 18.51 0.27 -4.12
C GLY A 53 18.19 1.59 -4.81
N TRP A 54 16.93 1.81 -5.19
CA TRP A 54 16.51 3.07 -5.79
C TRP A 54 16.45 4.16 -4.71
N ARG A 55 16.99 5.34 -5.02
CA ARG A 55 17.10 6.45 -4.05
C ARG A 55 15.87 7.36 -4.04
N THR A 56 15.25 7.54 -5.20
CA THR A 56 14.10 8.43 -5.40
C THR A 56 13.14 7.82 -6.41
N VAL A 57 11.86 8.14 -6.27
CA VAL A 57 10.84 7.79 -7.27
C VAL A 57 11.19 8.47 -8.59
N PRO A 58 11.21 7.75 -9.74
CA PRO A 58 11.44 8.36 -11.04
C PRO A 58 10.43 9.49 -11.32
N ALA A 59 10.90 10.62 -11.86
CA ALA A 59 10.05 11.80 -12.07
C ALA A 59 8.78 11.51 -12.90
N HIS A 60 8.87 10.60 -13.87
CA HIS A 60 7.71 10.20 -14.69
C HIS A 60 6.69 9.33 -13.94
N CYS A 61 7.04 8.74 -12.80
CA CYS A 61 6.17 7.97 -11.91
C CYS A 61 5.56 8.82 -10.78
N LEU A 62 6.10 10.00 -10.50
CA LEU A 62 5.71 10.81 -9.34
C LEU A 62 4.20 11.04 -9.24
N HIS A 63 3.56 11.48 -10.33
CA HIS A 63 2.12 11.73 -10.36
C HIS A 63 1.28 10.46 -10.13
N HIS A 64 1.77 9.31 -10.58
CA HIS A 64 1.10 8.03 -10.34
C HIS A 64 1.18 7.63 -8.87
N ILE A 65 2.36 7.76 -8.26
CA ILE A 65 2.54 7.48 -6.83
C ILE A 65 1.72 8.46 -5.97
N GLU A 66 1.69 9.74 -6.33
CA GLU A 66 0.82 10.73 -5.69
C GLU A 66 -0.66 10.31 -5.76
N THR A 67 -1.14 9.91 -6.94
CA THR A 67 -2.52 9.43 -7.11
C THR A 67 -2.79 8.15 -6.34
N TYR A 68 -1.82 7.23 -6.28
CA TYR A 68 -1.94 5.99 -5.50
C TYR A 68 -2.04 6.26 -3.99
N MET A 69 -1.22 7.18 -3.47
CA MET A 69 -1.19 7.55 -2.05
C MET A 69 -2.40 8.38 -1.63
N THR A 70 -2.90 9.26 -2.50
CA THR A 70 -4.00 10.20 -2.17
C THR A 70 -5.38 9.73 -2.65
N GLY A 71 -5.43 8.82 -3.63
CA GLY A 71 -6.65 8.35 -4.29
C GLY A 71 -7.31 7.13 -3.63
N GLY A 72 -6.87 6.73 -2.44
CA GLY A 72 -7.46 5.64 -1.65
C GLY A 72 -6.98 4.23 -1.99
N GLN A 73 -6.29 4.01 -3.12
CA GLN A 73 -5.76 2.68 -3.46
C GLN A 73 -4.73 2.18 -2.44
N TYR A 74 -3.84 3.05 -1.96
CA TYR A 74 -2.88 2.70 -0.92
C TYR A 74 -3.57 2.17 0.34
N GLU A 75 -4.65 2.82 0.78
CA GLU A 75 -5.43 2.39 1.94
C GLU A 75 -6.08 1.03 1.71
N GLN A 76 -6.68 0.80 0.53
CA GLN A 76 -7.27 -0.49 0.18
C GLN A 76 -6.23 -1.62 0.17
N ASP A 77 -5.06 -1.38 -0.40
CA ASP A 77 -3.99 -2.38 -0.47
C ASP A 77 -3.44 -2.69 0.93
N VAL A 78 -3.28 -1.69 1.79
CA VAL A 78 -2.90 -1.90 3.19
C VAL A 78 -3.98 -2.67 3.96
N ASN A 79 -5.25 -2.28 3.80
CA ASN A 79 -6.37 -2.97 4.45
C ASN A 79 -6.46 -4.44 4.03
N TYR A 80 -6.24 -4.74 2.75
CA TYR A 80 -6.19 -6.11 2.26
C TYR A 80 -5.06 -6.91 2.90
N VAL A 81 -3.85 -6.36 2.97
CA VAL A 81 -2.72 -7.03 3.65
C VAL A 81 -3.03 -7.28 5.13
N VAL A 82 -3.62 -6.29 5.82
CA VAL A 82 -4.05 -6.44 7.22
C VAL A 82 -5.08 -7.54 7.36
N GLU A 83 -6.07 -7.61 6.48
CA GLU A 83 -7.07 -8.69 6.46
C GLU A 83 -6.40 -10.07 6.31
N GLN A 84 -5.43 -10.20 5.39
CA GLN A 84 -4.69 -11.46 5.23
C GLN A 84 -3.89 -11.83 6.49
N ILE A 85 -3.31 -10.84 7.17
CA ILE A 85 -2.65 -11.06 8.46
C ILE A 85 -3.65 -11.55 9.50
N GLN A 86 -4.80 -10.88 9.62
CA GLN A 86 -5.82 -11.21 10.59
C GLN A 86 -6.41 -12.61 10.38
N ASN A 87 -6.56 -13.04 9.12
CA ASN A 87 -6.98 -14.39 8.78
C ASN A 87 -5.94 -15.43 9.18
N TYR A 88 -4.66 -15.17 8.89
CA TYR A 88 -3.57 -16.04 9.31
C TYR A 88 -3.49 -16.16 10.85
N VAL A 89 -3.55 -15.02 11.56
CA VAL A 89 -3.53 -14.99 13.03
C VAL A 89 -4.69 -15.78 13.62
N ALA A 90 -5.87 -15.78 12.99
CA ALA A 90 -7.02 -16.55 13.45
C ALA A 90 -6.82 -18.07 13.35
N GLU A 91 -5.91 -18.53 12.50
CA GLU A 91 -5.57 -19.95 12.33
C GLU A 91 -4.43 -20.40 13.25
N VAL A 92 -3.71 -19.47 13.87
CA VAL A 92 -2.58 -19.77 14.77
C VAL A 92 -3.08 -20.01 16.18
N THR A 93 -2.75 -21.17 16.74
CA THR A 93 -2.91 -21.46 18.16
C THR A 93 -1.72 -20.87 18.92
N VAL A 94 -1.99 -19.90 19.80
CA VAL A 94 -0.98 -19.34 20.70
C VAL A 94 -0.78 -20.31 21.88
N ASP A 95 0.43 -20.81 22.04
CA ASP A 95 0.79 -21.77 23.07
C ASP A 95 0.90 -21.10 24.46
N GLU A 96 0.67 -21.87 25.52
CA GLU A 96 0.75 -21.37 26.90
C GLU A 96 2.20 -21.05 27.35
N ASP A 97 3.21 -21.42 26.56
CA ASP A 97 4.62 -21.19 26.85
C ASP A 97 5.03 -19.71 26.73
N ALA A 98 4.12 -18.87 26.23
CA ALA A 98 4.27 -17.43 26.07
C ALA A 98 5.39 -17.01 25.11
N MET A 99 5.80 -17.90 24.19
CA MET A 99 6.88 -17.66 23.23
C MET A 99 6.39 -17.17 21.86
N ASP A 100 5.09 -17.20 21.58
CA ASP A 100 4.54 -16.68 20.32
C ASP A 100 4.68 -15.16 20.24
N ALA A 101 5.56 -14.74 19.33
CA ALA A 101 5.89 -13.34 19.13
C ALA A 101 5.42 -12.84 17.77
N TRP A 102 4.98 -11.59 17.74
CA TRP A 102 4.73 -10.87 16.49
C TRP A 102 5.63 -9.65 16.41
N ILE A 103 6.22 -9.43 15.24
CA ILE A 103 7.14 -8.33 15.00
C ILE A 103 6.45 -7.34 14.05
N LEU A 104 6.35 -6.07 14.46
CA LEU A 104 5.87 -4.99 13.61
C LEU A 104 6.98 -3.96 13.38
N ASP A 105 7.16 -3.54 12.14
CA ASP A 105 8.05 -2.41 11.83
C ASP A 105 7.30 -1.09 12.06
N ALA A 106 7.81 -0.28 12.99
CA ALA A 106 7.20 0.93 13.49
C ALA A 106 7.42 2.16 12.58
N TRP A 107 8.06 2.00 11.41
CA TRP A 107 8.20 3.12 10.47
C TRP A 107 6.84 3.65 9.98
N ALA A 108 5.82 2.79 9.89
CA ALA A 108 4.47 3.14 9.44
C ALA A 108 3.73 4.05 10.43
N MET A 109 4.29 4.27 11.62
CA MET A 109 3.68 4.99 12.73
C MET A 109 4.24 6.41 12.89
N LYS A 110 4.86 6.95 11.83
CA LYS A 110 5.40 8.30 11.79
C LYS A 110 4.28 9.32 11.67
N ALA A 111 4.33 10.39 12.47
CA ALA A 111 3.45 11.57 12.45
C ALA A 111 3.41 12.36 11.11
N GLU A 112 4.01 11.85 10.04
CA GLU A 112 4.01 12.44 8.69
C GLU A 112 3.12 11.67 7.71
N CYS A 113 2.65 10.47 8.06
CA CYS A 113 1.60 9.76 7.32
C CYS A 113 0.34 9.81 8.18
N PRO A 114 -0.85 10.06 7.60
CA PRO A 114 -2.11 9.85 8.33
C PRO A 114 -2.10 8.49 9.01
N GLU A 115 -2.58 8.44 10.26
CA GLU A 115 -2.77 7.18 10.97
C GLU A 115 -3.45 6.18 10.05
N ILE A 116 -2.87 4.99 9.86
CA ILE A 116 -3.48 3.91 9.09
C ILE A 116 -4.28 3.08 10.09
N PRO A 117 -5.60 3.28 10.23
CA PRO A 117 -6.36 2.73 11.37
C PRO A 117 -6.34 1.19 11.39
N ALA A 118 -6.19 0.57 10.22
CA ALA A 118 -6.06 -0.87 10.08
C ALA A 118 -4.83 -1.45 10.82
N LEU A 119 -3.72 -0.70 10.91
CA LEU A 119 -2.53 -1.15 11.63
C LEU A 119 -2.73 -1.10 13.15
N LEU A 120 -3.41 -0.06 13.66
CA LEU A 120 -3.75 -0.01 15.09
C LEU A 120 -4.72 -1.13 15.46
N GLY A 121 -5.75 -1.37 14.63
CA GLY A 121 -6.69 -2.49 14.84
C GLY A 121 -6.00 -3.85 14.78
N LEU A 122 -5.03 -4.04 13.87
CA LEU A 122 -4.20 -5.25 13.83
C LEU A 122 -3.37 -5.39 15.11
N PHE A 123 -2.71 -4.33 15.53
CA PHE A 123 -1.89 -4.33 16.75
C PHE A 123 -2.70 -4.74 17.98
N GLN A 124 -3.87 -4.13 18.19
CA GLN A 124 -4.77 -4.45 19.29
C GLN A 124 -5.20 -5.93 19.23
N LYS A 125 -5.63 -6.41 18.07
CA LYS A 125 -6.00 -7.82 17.88
C LYS A 125 -4.86 -8.78 18.24
N LEU A 126 -3.62 -8.47 17.86
CA LEU A 126 -2.46 -9.30 18.20
C LEU A 126 -2.23 -9.36 19.72
N VAL A 127 -2.29 -8.21 20.39
CA VAL A 127 -2.16 -8.12 21.85
C VAL A 127 -3.29 -8.90 22.54
N ASP A 128 -4.54 -8.69 22.12
CA ASP A 128 -5.73 -9.35 22.69
C ASP A 128 -5.74 -10.86 22.44
N SER A 129 -5.12 -11.31 21.35
CA SER A 129 -4.95 -12.74 21.02
C SER A 129 -3.80 -13.40 21.80
N GLY A 130 -3.09 -12.65 22.65
CA GLY A 130 -2.05 -13.18 23.54
C GLY A 130 -0.62 -13.13 23.00
N PHE A 131 -0.40 -12.66 21.76
CA PHE A 131 0.94 -12.57 21.17
C PHE A 131 1.83 -11.60 21.94
N LYS A 132 3.12 -11.94 22.04
CA LYS A 132 4.16 -11.01 22.47
C LYS A 132 4.52 -10.10 21.30
N VAL A 133 3.92 -8.91 21.27
CA VAL A 133 4.19 -7.94 20.20
C VAL A 133 5.49 -7.18 20.49
N PHE A 134 6.43 -7.20 19.54
CA PHE A 134 7.65 -6.39 19.53
C PHE A 134 7.57 -5.38 18.38
N LEU A 135 7.89 -4.13 18.68
CA LEU A 135 7.98 -3.08 17.67
C LEU A 135 9.44 -2.90 17.30
N ILE A 136 9.75 -2.80 16.03
CA ILE A 136 11.12 -2.61 15.53
C ILE A 136 11.18 -1.31 14.75
N THR A 137 12.23 -0.52 14.93
CA THR A 137 12.42 0.73 14.19
C THR A 137 13.87 0.86 13.74
N GLY A 138 14.10 1.55 12.62
CA GLY A 138 15.45 1.93 12.17
C GLY A 138 15.91 3.28 12.71
N ARG A 139 15.20 3.86 13.70
CA ARG A 139 15.59 5.13 14.31
C ARG A 139 16.78 4.93 15.26
N ASP A 140 17.52 6.02 15.45
CA ASP A 140 18.58 6.07 16.45
C ASP A 140 17.99 6.04 17.87
N GLU A 141 18.50 5.14 18.71
CA GLU A 141 18.00 4.94 20.07
C GLU A 141 18.34 6.13 20.96
N GLU A 142 19.59 6.59 20.90
CA GLU A 142 20.10 7.62 21.82
C GLU A 142 19.37 8.96 21.64
N THR A 143 19.09 9.35 20.40
CA THR A 143 18.51 10.65 20.09
C THR A 143 16.99 10.64 19.93
N LEU A 144 16.39 9.51 19.51
CA LEU A 144 14.97 9.47 19.11
C LEU A 144 14.10 8.48 19.91
N ALA A 145 14.64 7.77 20.92
CA ALA A 145 13.84 6.79 21.66
C ALA A 145 12.62 7.40 22.35
N THR A 146 12.81 8.44 23.18
CA THR A 146 11.73 9.10 23.94
C THR A 146 10.64 9.61 23.01
N ALA A 147 11.01 10.39 21.98
CA ALA A 147 10.05 10.93 21.02
C ALA A 147 9.32 9.82 20.24
N THR A 148 9.97 8.69 19.96
CA THR A 148 9.32 7.56 19.30
C THR A 148 8.29 6.92 20.23
N ILE A 149 8.66 6.61 21.47
CA ILE A 149 7.76 6.01 22.46
C ILE A 149 6.55 6.90 22.76
N ASP A 150 6.76 8.20 22.95
CA ASP A 150 5.68 9.15 23.20
C ASP A 150 4.70 9.21 22.03
N ASN A 151 5.21 9.19 20.79
CA ASN A 151 4.38 9.11 19.60
C ASN A 151 3.57 7.80 19.57
N LEU A 152 4.21 6.64 19.79
CA LEU A 152 3.52 5.34 19.82
C LEU A 152 2.36 5.35 20.81
N HIS A 153 2.60 5.83 22.03
CA HIS A 153 1.58 5.93 23.07
C HIS A 153 0.46 6.91 22.68
N SER A 154 0.79 8.07 22.11
CA SER A 154 -0.21 9.05 21.66
C SER A 154 -1.12 8.52 20.54
N GLN A 155 -0.61 7.58 19.74
CA GLN A 155 -1.33 6.90 18.66
C GLN A 155 -2.06 5.63 19.15
N GLY A 156 -2.07 5.36 20.46
CA GLY A 156 -2.82 4.23 21.03
C GLY A 156 -2.10 2.88 20.99
N PHE A 157 -0.83 2.82 20.60
CA PHE A 157 -0.05 1.58 20.58
C PHE A 157 0.51 1.28 21.97
N MET A 158 -0.33 0.66 22.80
CA MET A 158 -0.04 0.28 24.18
C MET A 158 -0.04 -1.25 24.33
N GLY A 159 0.87 -1.82 25.15
CA GLY A 159 0.88 -3.26 25.46
C GLY A 159 1.91 -4.10 24.70
N TYR A 160 2.72 -3.49 23.82
CA TYR A 160 3.91 -4.15 23.26
C TYR A 160 4.94 -4.48 24.36
N LYS A 161 5.80 -5.47 24.10
CA LYS A 161 6.84 -5.90 25.06
C LYS A 161 8.08 -5.01 25.06
N ARG A 162 8.52 -4.59 23.88
CA ARG A 162 9.69 -3.72 23.72
C ARG A 162 9.65 -3.03 22.35
N VAL A 163 10.21 -1.82 22.28
CA VAL A 163 10.64 -1.19 21.03
C VAL A 163 12.12 -1.49 20.83
N ILE A 164 12.46 -2.12 19.71
CA ILE A 164 13.84 -2.49 19.34
C ILE A 164 14.31 -1.49 18.28
N PHE A 165 15.33 -0.71 18.62
CA PHE A 165 16.00 0.20 17.71
C PHE A 165 17.10 -0.58 16.99
N ARG A 166 16.91 -0.87 15.70
CA ARG A 166 17.85 -1.70 14.93
C ARG A 166 19.18 -1.02 14.78
N THR A 167 20.24 -1.76 15.08
CA THR A 167 21.59 -1.44 14.65
C THR A 167 21.80 -1.93 13.22
N GLU A 168 22.77 -1.34 12.51
CA GLU A 168 23.10 -1.69 11.13
C GLU A 168 23.42 -3.19 10.92
N ALA A 169 23.85 -3.89 11.98
CA ALA A 169 24.23 -5.29 11.92
C ALA A 169 23.08 -6.27 11.62
N PHE A 170 21.81 -5.90 11.89
CA PHE A 170 20.65 -6.78 11.73
C PHE A 170 19.71 -6.34 10.60
N LYS A 171 20.20 -5.50 9.69
CA LYS A 171 19.39 -4.95 8.61
C LYS A 171 19.10 -6.02 7.56
N GLY A 172 17.81 -6.33 7.36
CA GLY A 172 17.35 -7.28 6.34
C GLY A 172 17.18 -8.72 6.83
N GLU A 173 17.50 -9.02 8.09
CA GLU A 173 17.23 -10.32 8.69
C GLU A 173 15.86 -10.33 9.37
N CYS A 174 14.97 -11.21 8.93
CA CYS A 174 13.69 -11.48 9.56
C CYS A 174 13.52 -13.00 9.59
N SER A 175 13.60 -13.58 10.79
CA SER A 175 13.32 -15.00 11.00
C SER A 175 11.90 -15.11 11.59
N GLY A 176 10.97 -15.68 10.84
CA GLY A 176 9.60 -15.90 11.28
C GLY A 176 8.89 -16.92 10.40
N ASN A 177 7.84 -17.55 10.93
CA ASN A 177 7.07 -18.58 10.21
C ASN A 177 6.36 -18.00 8.97
N ARG A 178 5.98 -16.72 9.01
CA ARG A 178 5.35 -16.00 7.90
C ARG A 178 5.72 -14.53 7.95
N THR A 179 5.88 -13.90 6.78
CA THR A 179 6.15 -12.47 6.63
C THR A 179 5.12 -11.83 5.72
N PHE A 180 4.64 -10.64 6.12
CA PHE A 180 3.71 -9.83 5.35
C PHE A 180 4.37 -8.50 5.01
N LYS A 181 4.31 -8.10 3.75
CA LYS A 181 4.90 -6.86 3.25
C LYS A 181 3.78 -5.86 3.01
N LEU A 182 3.80 -4.74 3.74
CA LEU A 182 2.97 -3.58 3.40
C LEU A 182 3.54 -2.88 2.16
N PRO A 183 2.69 -2.29 1.30
CA PRO A 183 3.15 -1.44 0.20
C PRO A 183 4.05 -0.31 0.70
N SER A 184 5.12 0.01 -0.01
CA SER A 184 6.07 1.06 0.35
C SER A 184 6.61 1.79 -0.89
N PRO A 185 5.75 2.55 -1.61
CA PRO A 185 6.13 3.13 -2.90
C PRO A 185 7.02 4.38 -2.80
N MET A 186 7.18 4.96 -1.61
CA MET A 186 7.84 6.26 -1.42
C MET A 186 9.34 6.16 -1.17
N TYR A 187 9.83 5.05 -0.62
CA TYR A 187 11.26 4.86 -0.38
C TYR A 187 11.66 3.38 -0.42
N CYS A 188 12.93 3.14 -0.75
CA CYS A 188 13.57 1.84 -0.61
C CYS A 188 14.46 1.85 0.62
N VAL A 189 14.35 0.83 1.47
CA VAL A 189 15.40 0.54 2.43
C VAL A 189 16.44 -0.34 1.69
N PRO A 190 17.69 0.14 1.48
CA PRO A 190 18.73 -0.64 0.82
C PRO A 190 19.27 -1.75 1.72
#